data_AF-A0A212DEE3-F1
#
_entry.id   AF-A0A212DEE3-F1
#
_cell.length_a   1.000
_cell.length_b   1.000
_cell.length_c   1.000
_cell.angle_alpha   90.00
_cell.angle_beta   90.00
_cell.angle_gamma   90.00
#
_symmetry.space_group_name_H-M   'P 1'
#
loop_
_entity.id
_entity.type
_entity.pdbx_description
1 polymer ?
#
loop_
_entity_poly.entity_id
_entity_poly.type
_entity_poly.pdbx_seq_one_letter_code
_entity_poly.pdbx_strand_id
1 'polypeptide(L)' 'MSLNLEPDNVGVVMFGNDKLIKEGDIVKRTGAIVDVPVSEKLLGRVVDAFGNAIDAKCPIGSKARRRVA' A
#
# COMPACT_ATOMS: atom_id res chain seq x y z
N MET A 1 -0.29 7.06 -1.03
CA MET A 1 -1.18 7.33 -2.20
C MET A 1 -1.13 8.80 -2.51
N SER A 2 -0.92 9.20 -3.76
CA SER A 2 -0.98 10.61 -4.18
C SER A 2 -2.43 11.00 -4.40
N LEU A 3 -2.97 11.85 -3.53
CA LEU A 3 -4.37 12.29 -3.59
C LEU A 3 -4.52 13.62 -4.32
N ASN A 4 -3.60 14.55 -4.08
CA ASN A 4 -3.65 15.88 -4.68
C ASN A 4 -2.38 16.14 -5.48
N LEU A 5 -2.54 16.74 -6.65
CA LEU A 5 -1.46 17.06 -7.58
C LEU A 5 -1.58 18.54 -7.92
N GLU A 6 -0.75 19.37 -7.29
CA GLU A 6 -0.64 20.79 -7.61
C GLU A 6 0.62 21.02 -8.46
N PRO A 7 0.75 22.17 -9.14
CA PRO A 7 1.91 22.45 -9.98
C PRO A 7 3.25 22.31 -9.25
N ASP A 8 3.28 22.69 -7.96
CA ASP A 8 4.51 22.77 -7.17
C ASP A 8 4.57 21.74 -6.04
N ASN A 9 3.48 21.01 -5.78
CA ASN A 9 3.43 20.04 -4.68
C ASN A 9 2.58 18.81 -5.01
N VAL A 10 2.79 17.75 -4.23
CA VAL A 10 2.00 16.52 -4.29
C VAL A 10 1.54 16.17 -2.89
N GLY A 11 0.23 16.20 -2.67
CA GLY A 11 -0.39 15.73 -1.45
C GLY A 11 -0.44 14.21 -1.41
N VAL A 12 0.23 13.59 -0.44
CA VAL A 12 0.22 12.14 -0.24
C VAL A 12 -0.39 11.76 1.11
N VAL A 13 -1.18 10.69 1.12
CA VAL A 13 -1.58 10.02 2.36
C VAL A 13 -0.62 8.88 2.64
N MET A 14 -0.09 8.90 3.86
CA MET A 14 0.79 7.86 4.40
C MET A 14 -0.06 6.69 4.88
N PHE A 15 0.40 5.49 4.56
CA PHE A 15 -0.18 4.27 5.11
C PHE A 15 0.87 3.62 6.01
N GLY A 16 0.63 3.65 7.31
CA GLY A 16 1.58 3.18 8.33
C GLY A 16 2.06 4.31 9.23
N ASN A 17 3.26 4.12 9.78
CA ASN A 17 3.84 5.01 10.79
C ASN A 17 4.54 6.22 10.14
N ASP A 18 4.19 7.42 10.60
CA ASP A 18 4.71 8.71 10.16
C ASP A 18 5.90 9.22 10.98
N LYS A 19 6.15 8.68 12.18
CA LYS A 19 7.10 9.21 13.17
C LYS A 19 8.55 9.34 12.69
N LEU A 20 8.95 8.59 11.67
CA LEU A 20 10.33 8.58 11.17
C LEU A 20 10.55 9.55 10.01
N ILE A 21 9.48 10.12 9.46
CA ILE A 21 9.52 10.94 8.25
C ILE A 21 9.90 12.36 8.62
N LYS A 22 10.82 12.94 7.84
CA LYS A 22 11.33 14.29 8.06
C LYS A 22 11.40 15.06 6.75
N GLU A 23 11.43 16.39 6.88
CA GLU A 23 11.68 17.26 5.74
C GLU A 23 13.04 16.94 5.10
N GLY A 24 13.07 16.90 3.77
CA GLY A 24 14.25 16.53 3.00
C GLY A 24 14.40 15.03 2.70
N ASP A 25 13.54 14.18 3.26
CA ASP A 25 13.55 12.74 2.94
C ASP A 25 13.26 12.50 1.46
N ILE A 26 14.05 11.61 0.84
CA ILE A 26 13.91 11.29 -0.58
C ILE A 26 12.76 10.30 -0.77
N VAL A 27 11.71 10.75 -1.44
CA VAL A 27 10.58 9.91 -1.87
C VAL A 27 10.76 9.45 -3.32
N LYS A 28 10.27 8.25 -3.62
CA LYS A 28 10.29 7.68 -4.98
C LYS A 28 8.92 7.15 -5.35
N ARG A 29 8.50 7.38 -6.59
CA ARG A 29 7.27 6.79 -7.13
C ARG A 29 7.46 5.29 -7.37
N THR A 30 6.43 4.51 -7.10
CA THR A 30 6.39 3.07 -7.41
C THR A 30 6.09 2.79 -8.88
N GLY A 31 5.53 3.76 -9.62
CA GLY A 31 5.17 3.61 -11.04
C GLY A 31 3.91 2.78 -11.31
N ALA A 32 3.28 2.26 -10.25
CA ALA A 32 2.02 1.52 -10.31
C ALA A 32 0.89 2.36 -9.72
N ILE A 33 -0.31 2.22 -10.28
CA ILE A 33 -1.55 2.67 -9.62
C ILE A 33 -1.77 1.76 -8.41
N VAL A 34 -2.39 2.30 -7.35
CA VAL A 34 -2.69 1.55 -6.12
C VAL A 34 -3.40 0.25 -6.47
N ASP A 35 -2.77 -0.86 -6.07
CA ASP A 35 -3.26 -2.21 -6.30
C ASP A 35 -3.01 -3.08 -5.07
N VAL A 36 -3.83 -4.12 -4.93
CA VAL A 36 -3.76 -5.07 -3.83
C VAL A 36 -3.70 -6.50 -4.37
N PRO A 37 -2.99 -7.42 -3.71
CA PRO A 37 -3.00 -8.82 -4.08
C PRO A 37 -4.40 -9.42 -3.85
N VAL A 38 -4.88 -10.21 -4.80
CA VAL A 38 -6.14 -10.94 -4.70
C VAL A 38 -5.88 -12.43 -4.88
N SER A 39 -6.48 -13.27 -4.03
CA SER A 39 -6.40 -14.73 -4.17
C SER A 39 -7.46 -15.40 -3.30
N GLU A 40 -7.84 -16.62 -3.64
CA GLU A 40 -8.69 -17.47 -2.77
C GLU A 40 -8.02 -17.75 -1.42
N LYS A 41 -6.69 -17.70 -1.35
CA LYS A 41 -5.92 -17.87 -0.10
C LYS A 41 -6.11 -16.73 0.92
N LEU A 42 -6.77 -15.63 0.54
CA LEU A 42 -7.15 -14.56 1.46
C LEU A 42 -8.38 -14.94 2.30
N LEU A 43 -9.18 -15.92 1.88
CA LEU A 43 -10.39 -16.33 2.60
C LEU A 43 -10.03 -16.86 3.99
N GLY A 44 -10.69 -16.32 5.02
CA GLY A 44 -10.44 -16.68 6.42
C GLY A 44 -9.14 -16.15 7.02
N ARG A 45 -8.46 -15.24 6.33
CA ARG A 45 -7.26 -14.54 6.82
C ARG A 45 -7.62 -13.14 7.31
N VAL A 46 -6.83 -12.61 8.24
CA VAL A 46 -6.90 -11.18 8.61
C VAL A 46 -5.75 -10.46 7.93
N VAL A 47 -6.08 -9.44 7.15
CA VAL A 47 -5.12 -8.69 6.32
C VAL A 47 -5.25 -7.18 6.55
N ASP A 48 -4.17 -6.45 6.26
CA ASP A 48 -4.19 -4.98 6.22
C ASP A 48 -4.77 -4.44 4.90
N ALA A 49 -4.84 -3.11 4.77
CA ALA A 49 -5.36 -2.42 3.59
C ALA A 49 -4.57 -2.70 2.30
N PHE A 50 -3.36 -3.23 2.39
CA PHE A 50 -2.52 -3.60 1.25
C PHE A 50 -2.51 -5.10 0.96
N GLY A 51 -3.29 -5.89 1.71
CA GLY A 51 -3.37 -7.34 1.58
C GLY A 51 -2.21 -8.09 2.24
N ASN A 52 -1.43 -7.44 3.11
CA ASN A 52 -0.43 -8.13 3.92
C ASN A 52 -1.13 -8.84 5.08
N ALA A 53 -0.70 -10.07 5.39
CA ALA A 53 -1.25 -10.83 6.50
C ALA A 53 -0.83 -10.26 7.85
N ILE A 54 -1.81 -10.01 8.74
CA ILE A 54 -1.58 -9.55 10.11
C ILE A 54 -2.01 -10.58 11.16
N ASP A 55 -2.46 -11.76 10.72
CA ASP A 55 -2.93 -12.85 11.57
C ASP A 55 -1.83 -13.78 12.11
N ALA A 56 -0.55 -13.39 12.02
CA ALA A 56 0.63 -14.16 12.46
C ALA A 56 0.73 -15.60 11.88
N LYS A 57 -0.04 -15.92 10.83
CA LYS A 57 0.02 -17.19 10.09
C LYS A 57 1.02 -17.09 8.92
N CYS A 58 1.20 -18.19 8.19
CA CYS A 58 2.08 -18.24 7.01
C CYS A 58 1.75 -17.15 5.96
N PRO A 59 2.75 -16.66 5.21
CA PRO A 59 2.54 -15.65 4.16
C PRO A 59 1.47 -16.05 3.15
N ILE A 60 0.66 -15.08 2.72
CA ILE A 60 -0.36 -15.29 1.70
C ILE A 60 0.29 -15.17 0.32
N GLY A 61 0.47 -16.30 -0.35
CA GLY A 61 0.99 -16.32 -1.72
C GLY A 61 -0.11 -15.97 -2.72
N SER A 62 -0.13 -14.74 -3.23
CA SER A 62 -0.97 -14.34 -4.37
C SER A 62 -0.11 -14.11 -5.63
N LYS A 63 -0.61 -14.59 -6.78
CA LYS A 63 -0.03 -14.35 -8.10
C LYS A 63 -0.69 -13.19 -8.86
N ALA A 64 -1.85 -12.73 -8.41
CA ALA A 64 -2.66 -11.75 -9.12
C ALA A 64 -2.87 -10.50 -8.27
N ARG A 65 -2.69 -9.31 -8.88
CA ARG A 65 -2.98 -8.02 -8.25
C ARG A 65 -4.13 -7.35 -8.98
N ARG A 66 -4.98 -6.64 -8.25
CA ARG A 66 -6.05 -5.83 -8.83
C ARG A 66 -5.97 -4.40 -8.32
N ARG A 67 -6.23 -3.46 -9.22
CA ARG A 67 -6.29 -2.03 -8.89
C ARG A 67 -7.44 -1.78 -7.93
N VAL A 68 -7.17 -0.96 -6.94
CA VAL A 68 -8.19 -0.42 -6.04
C VAL A 68 -8.63 0.90 -6.69
N ALA A 69 -9.80 0.89 -7.30
CA ALA A 69 -10.41 2.06 -7.93
C ALA A 69 -11.29 2.79 -6.92
#